data_AF-A0A820J4Z4-F1
#
_entry.id   AF-A0A820J4Z4-F1
#
_cell.length_a   1.000
_cell.length_b   1.000
_cell.length_c   1.000
_cell.angle_alpha   90.00
_cell.angle_beta   90.00
_cell.angle_gamma   90.00
#
_symmetry.space_group_name_H-M   'P 1'
#
loop_
_entity.id
_entity.type
_entity.pdbx_description
1 polymer ?
#
loop_
_entity_poly.entity_id
_entity_poly.type
_entity_poly.pdbx_seq_one_letter_code
_entity_poly.pdbx_strand_id
1 'polypeptide(L)'
;MITNGQAEKVPVTKRESQKATLMKLVNKRVNTLWQEVESEEKGEKDRRAQGQDASNSPDLNLLSRTDVCSLYWDYSKDSYEVYYMGQTIQGARPSSFQSIGNSYAKDSYDVYYMGKKIDGARPSTFQLIGKGYAKDSYDVYYMGKKVQGARPSSFQLIDKGYAKDSYDVYYMGKKVQGARPSSFTLIDGGYATDYDNIYCVNKE
;
A
#
# COMPACT_ATOMS: atom_id res chain seq x y z
N MET A 1 -26.90 -8.13 -1.01
CA MET A 1 -26.50 -6.95 -0.20
C MET A 1 -25.32 -7.37 0.63
N ILE A 2 -24.11 -6.86 0.35
CA ILE A 2 -22.88 -7.28 1.03
C ILE A 2 -22.37 -6.07 1.82
N THR A 3 -22.42 -6.16 3.15
CA THR A 3 -22.03 -5.09 4.06
C THR A 3 -20.53 -5.14 4.35
N ASN A 4 -19.84 -4.14 3.79
CA ASN A 4 -18.53 -3.57 4.09
C ASN A 4 -17.78 -4.00 5.38
N GLY A 5 -16.54 -4.47 5.21
CA GLY A 5 -15.33 -4.11 5.97
C GLY A 5 -15.46 -3.65 7.42
N GLN A 6 -16.03 -4.48 8.29
CA GLN A 6 -16.03 -4.24 9.74
C GLN A 6 -14.85 -4.95 10.38
N ALA A 7 -13.99 -4.18 11.07
CA ALA A 7 -13.10 -4.72 12.08
C ALA A 7 -13.97 -5.24 13.24
N GLU A 8 -13.87 -6.52 13.55
CA GLU A 8 -14.64 -7.14 14.61
C GLU A 8 -14.07 -6.71 15.97
N LYS A 9 -14.91 -6.06 16.80
CA LYS A 9 -14.55 -5.55 18.12
C LYS A 9 -14.82 -6.62 19.17
N VAL A 10 -13.79 -7.18 19.79
CA VAL A 10 -13.92 -8.13 20.91
C VAL A 10 -13.66 -7.40 22.24
N PRO A 11 -14.67 -7.24 23.14
CA PRO A 11 -14.50 -6.53 24.40
C PRO A 11 -13.70 -7.33 25.44
N VAL A 12 -12.85 -6.62 26.20
CA VAL A 12 -11.83 -7.19 27.10
C VAL A 12 -12.32 -7.26 28.55
N THR A 13 -12.53 -8.47 29.09
CA THR A 13 -12.73 -8.68 30.53
C THR A 13 -11.63 -9.56 31.14
N LYS A 14 -10.87 -8.97 32.07
CA LYS A 14 -9.84 -9.53 32.99
C LYS A 14 -8.55 -10.11 32.36
N ARG A 15 -7.43 -9.44 32.70
CA ARG A 15 -6.05 -9.60 32.17
C ARG A 15 -5.47 -11.02 32.18
N GLU A 16 -5.88 -11.89 33.10
CA GLU A 16 -5.35 -13.27 33.17
C GLU A 16 -5.86 -14.16 32.01
N SER A 17 -7.05 -13.86 31.46
CA SER A 17 -7.58 -14.54 30.27
C SER A 17 -6.85 -14.15 28.97
N GLN A 18 -6.16 -13.00 28.95
CA GLN A 18 -5.53 -12.43 27.76
C GLN A 18 -4.27 -13.19 27.36
N LYS A 19 -3.36 -13.46 28.31
CA LYS A 19 -2.14 -14.24 28.03
C LYS A 19 -2.50 -15.67 27.58
N ALA A 20 -3.51 -16.27 28.22
CA ALA A 20 -3.96 -17.61 27.89
C ALA A 20 -4.63 -17.69 26.50
N THR A 21 -5.47 -16.72 26.16
CA THR A 21 -6.14 -16.67 24.84
C THR A 21 -5.16 -16.32 23.73
N LEU A 22 -4.25 -15.36 23.98
CA LEU A 22 -3.19 -14.99 23.04
C LEU A 22 -2.26 -16.18 22.80
N MET A 23 -1.83 -16.89 23.84
CA MET A 23 -1.00 -18.10 23.69
C MET A 23 -1.72 -19.22 22.94
N LYS A 24 -3.05 -19.37 23.12
CA LYS A 24 -3.84 -20.33 22.33
C LYS A 24 -3.90 -19.96 20.86
N LEU A 25 -4.11 -18.69 20.52
CA LEU A 25 -4.17 -18.22 19.13
C LEU A 25 -2.82 -18.27 18.44
N VAL A 26 -1.75 -17.87 19.14
CA VAL A 26 -0.37 -17.96 18.65
C VAL A 26 0.00 -19.41 18.37
N ASN A 27 -0.24 -20.32 19.32
CA ASN A 27 0.08 -21.74 19.13
C ASN A 27 -0.76 -22.38 18.01
N LYS A 28 -2.04 -22.00 17.89
CA LYS A 28 -2.88 -22.45 16.77
C LYS A 28 -2.30 -22.01 15.43
N ARG A 29 -1.89 -20.74 15.31
CA ARG A 29 -1.35 -20.20 14.05
C ARG A 29 0.02 -20.76 13.71
N VAL A 30 0.89 -20.93 14.70
CA VAL A 30 2.20 -21.59 14.53
C VAL A 30 1.99 -23.01 14.00
N ASN A 31 1.08 -23.78 14.58
CA ASN A 31 0.79 -25.14 14.09
C ASN A 31 0.20 -25.15 12.67
N THR A 32 -0.66 -24.19 12.32
CA THR A 32 -1.19 -24.08 10.95
C THR A 32 -0.08 -23.72 9.95
N LEU A 33 0.82 -22.81 10.30
CA LEU A 33 1.96 -22.42 9.46
C LEU A 33 2.94 -23.58 9.24
N TRP A 34 3.19 -24.41 10.26
CA TRP A 34 4.01 -25.62 10.10
C TRP A 34 3.38 -26.60 9.11
N GLN A 35 2.05 -26.78 9.15
CA GLN A 35 1.33 -27.65 8.20
C GLN A 35 1.29 -27.07 6.77
N GLU A 36 1.17 -25.74 6.63
CA GLU A 36 1.21 -25.04 5.34
C GLU A 36 2.60 -25.19 4.68
N VAL A 37 3.68 -24.97 5.44
CA VAL A 37 5.07 -25.12 4.95
C VAL A 37 5.38 -26.57 4.54
N GLU A 38 4.95 -27.56 5.33
CA GLU A 38 5.11 -28.99 4.99
C GLU A 38 4.36 -29.38 3.70
N SER A 39 3.24 -28.71 3.41
CA SER A 39 2.44 -28.95 2.19
C SER A 39 3.07 -28.29 0.94
N GLU A 40 3.70 -27.12 1.09
CA GLU A 40 4.38 -26.41 0.02
C GLU A 40 5.70 -27.09 -0.38
N GLU A 41 6.48 -27.57 0.59
CA GLU A 41 7.71 -28.33 0.29
C GLU A 41 7.45 -29.64 -0.47
N LYS A 42 6.26 -30.24 -0.27
CA LYS A 42 5.82 -31.43 -1.00
C LYS A 42 5.37 -31.08 -2.43
N GLY A 43 4.71 -29.95 -2.63
CA GLY A 43 4.27 -29.47 -3.95
C GLY A 43 5.39 -28.91 -4.83
N GLU A 44 6.45 -28.34 -4.23
CA GLU A 44 7.61 -27.80 -4.95
C GLU A 44 8.53 -28.91 -5.51
N LYS A 45 8.58 -30.08 -4.85
CA LYS A 45 9.28 -31.29 -5.37
C LYS A 45 8.62 -31.88 -6.61
N ASP A 46 7.30 -31.80 -6.72
CA ASP A 46 6.55 -32.34 -7.87
C ASP A 46 6.57 -31.39 -9.08
N ARG A 47 6.67 -30.07 -8.86
CA ARG A 47 6.74 -29.07 -9.95
C ARG A 47 8.11 -28.96 -10.64
N ARG A 48 9.18 -29.46 -10.02
CA ARG A 48 10.55 -29.44 -10.60
C ARG A 48 10.80 -30.56 -11.63
N ALA A 49 9.82 -31.43 -11.89
CA ALA A 49 9.91 -32.56 -12.81
C ALA A 49 9.27 -32.32 -14.20
N GLN A 50 8.72 -31.13 -14.47
CA GLN A 50 8.07 -30.81 -15.74
C GLN A 50 8.58 -29.46 -16.26
N GLY A 51 9.76 -29.48 -16.88
CA GLY A 51 10.33 -28.31 -17.55
C GLY A 51 9.59 -27.98 -18.85
N GLN A 52 9.53 -26.69 -19.18
CA GLN A 52 9.29 -26.21 -20.54
C GLN A 52 9.78 -24.77 -20.70
N ASP A 53 10.70 -24.60 -21.64
CA ASP A 53 11.26 -23.34 -22.11
C ASP A 53 10.26 -22.56 -22.97
N ALA A 54 10.34 -21.23 -22.96
CA ALA A 54 9.76 -20.39 -24.01
C ALA A 54 10.59 -19.12 -24.21
N SER A 55 11.58 -19.23 -25.10
CA SER A 55 12.01 -18.12 -25.94
C SER A 55 10.87 -17.76 -26.90
N ASN A 56 10.42 -16.51 -26.89
CA ASN A 56 10.07 -15.75 -28.09
C ASN A 56 9.65 -14.31 -27.73
N SER A 57 10.59 -13.40 -27.96
CA SER A 57 10.41 -11.95 -28.03
C SER A 57 9.85 -11.57 -29.41
N PRO A 58 9.00 -10.54 -29.50
CA PRO A 58 8.99 -9.70 -30.69
C PRO A 58 9.16 -8.20 -30.36
N ASP A 59 10.03 -7.58 -31.16
CA ASP A 59 10.10 -6.17 -31.53
C ASP A 59 10.51 -5.11 -30.49
N LEU A 60 11.82 -5.08 -30.21
CA LEU A 60 12.55 -3.93 -29.65
C LEU A 60 13.07 -2.96 -30.74
N ASN A 61 12.33 -2.75 -31.85
CA ASN A 61 12.82 -1.93 -32.97
C ASN A 61 11.98 -0.69 -33.31
N LEU A 62 11.13 -0.21 -32.40
CA LEU A 62 10.40 1.06 -32.52
C LEU A 62 10.98 2.20 -31.65
N LEU A 63 12.13 1.98 -31.00
CA LEU A 63 12.72 2.90 -30.01
C LEU A 63 13.89 3.75 -30.53
N SER A 64 14.19 3.71 -31.84
CA SER A 64 15.33 4.45 -32.41
C SER A 64 15.00 5.86 -32.90
N ARG A 65 13.79 6.39 -32.63
CA ARG A 65 13.33 7.67 -33.22
C ARG A 65 12.92 8.77 -32.24
N THR A 66 13.00 8.58 -30.94
CA THR A 66 12.65 9.64 -29.99
C THR A 66 13.43 9.44 -28.70
N ASP A 67 13.99 10.52 -28.15
CA ASP A 67 14.68 10.56 -26.86
C ASP A 67 13.69 10.29 -25.70
N VAL A 68 13.15 9.07 -25.63
CA VAL A 68 12.22 8.65 -24.58
C VAL A 68 13.04 8.22 -23.36
N CYS A 69 13.02 9.03 -22.31
CA CYS A 69 13.58 8.67 -21.02
C CYS A 69 12.55 7.85 -20.22
N SER A 70 12.87 6.58 -19.95
CA SER A 70 12.15 5.79 -18.95
C SER A 70 12.53 6.30 -17.55
N LEU A 71 11.53 6.74 -16.79
CA LEU A 71 11.73 7.23 -15.42
C LEU A 71 11.60 6.09 -14.41
N TYR A 72 10.74 5.10 -14.69
CA TYR A 72 10.54 3.82 -14.00
C TYR A 72 9.75 2.88 -14.94
N TRP A 73 9.47 1.63 -14.54
CA TRP A 73 8.73 0.66 -15.38
C TRP A 73 7.33 1.17 -15.82
N ASP A 74 6.77 2.15 -15.11
CA ASP A 74 5.41 2.65 -15.29
C ASP A 74 5.30 4.05 -15.93
N TYR A 75 6.28 4.94 -15.74
CA TYR A 75 6.31 6.28 -16.37
C TYR A 75 7.48 6.46 -17.35
N SER A 76 7.19 7.09 -18.48
CA SER A 76 8.19 7.55 -19.45
C SER A 76 7.85 8.95 -19.94
N LYS A 77 8.81 9.65 -20.53
CA LYS A 77 8.60 10.95 -21.16
C LYS A 77 9.58 11.18 -22.30
N ASP A 78 9.21 12.04 -23.24
CA ASP A 78 10.16 12.67 -24.16
C ASP A 78 10.23 14.19 -23.87
N SER A 79 10.60 14.98 -24.87
CA SER A 79 10.66 16.44 -24.74
C SER A 79 9.28 17.13 -24.80
N TYR A 80 8.25 16.44 -25.26
CA TYR A 80 6.92 16.99 -25.58
C TYR A 80 5.80 16.40 -24.72
N GLU A 81 5.88 15.11 -24.40
CA GLU A 81 4.82 14.37 -23.74
C GLU A 81 5.34 13.52 -22.57
N VAL A 82 4.41 13.21 -21.67
CA VAL A 82 4.62 12.26 -20.57
C VAL A 82 3.64 11.12 -20.72
N TYR A 83 4.09 9.91 -20.43
CA TYR A 83 3.32 8.69 -20.59
C TYR A 83 3.26 7.89 -19.29
N TYR A 84 2.13 7.22 -19.08
CA TYR A 84 1.96 6.16 -18.09
C TYR A 84 1.57 4.86 -18.80
N MET A 85 2.37 3.80 -18.67
CA MET A 85 2.17 2.54 -19.38
C MET A 85 1.95 2.72 -20.90
N GLY A 86 2.67 3.67 -21.51
CA GLY A 86 2.56 4.01 -22.93
C GLY A 86 1.38 4.91 -23.33
N GLN A 87 0.53 5.32 -22.38
CA GLN A 87 -0.58 6.25 -22.63
C GLN A 87 -0.21 7.68 -22.24
N THR A 88 -0.46 8.65 -23.12
CA THR A 88 -0.17 10.07 -22.86
C THR A 88 -0.98 10.60 -21.67
N ILE A 89 -0.30 11.28 -20.75
CA ILE A 89 -0.91 11.97 -19.61
C ILE A 89 -1.21 13.40 -20.03
N GLN A 90 -2.49 13.69 -20.27
CA GLN A 90 -2.93 15.01 -20.70
C GLN A 90 -2.61 16.08 -19.64
N GLY A 91 -2.00 17.19 -20.09
CA GLY A 91 -1.66 18.33 -19.25
C GLY A 91 -0.38 18.18 -18.41
N ALA A 92 0.27 17.01 -18.40
CA ALA A 92 1.55 16.82 -17.73
C ALA A 92 2.67 17.59 -18.42
N ARG A 93 3.63 18.10 -17.63
CA ARG A 93 4.73 18.94 -18.13
C ARG A 93 6.06 18.17 -18.15
N PRO A 94 6.53 17.68 -19.32
CA PRO A 94 7.70 16.79 -19.41
C PRO A 94 9.00 17.41 -18.87
N SER A 95 9.14 18.74 -18.98
CA SER A 95 10.35 19.45 -18.52
C SER A 95 10.54 19.42 -17.00
N SER A 96 9.47 19.24 -16.23
CA SER A 96 9.50 19.19 -14.76
C SER A 96 8.96 17.89 -14.18
N PHE A 97 8.61 16.93 -15.02
CA PHE A 97 7.97 15.69 -14.58
C PHE A 97 8.96 14.77 -13.88
N GLN A 98 8.55 14.27 -12.72
CA GLN A 98 9.33 13.40 -11.86
C GLN A 98 8.45 12.24 -11.37
N SER A 99 8.87 11.01 -11.66
CA SER A 99 8.35 9.83 -10.96
C SER A 99 8.94 9.80 -9.55
N ILE A 100 8.07 9.63 -8.54
CA ILE A 100 8.47 9.61 -7.12
C ILE A 100 8.26 8.25 -6.46
N GLY A 101 7.78 7.24 -7.20
CA GLY A 101 7.63 5.85 -6.75
C GLY A 101 6.22 5.48 -6.29
N ASN A 102 5.97 4.17 -6.11
CA ASN A 102 4.63 3.61 -5.84
C ASN A 102 3.55 4.13 -6.82
N SER A 103 3.91 4.30 -8.09
CA SER A 103 3.09 4.89 -9.15
C SER A 103 2.61 6.32 -8.93
N TYR A 104 3.18 7.02 -7.94
CA TYR A 104 3.05 8.47 -7.84
C TYR A 104 4.11 9.17 -8.71
N ALA A 105 3.69 10.29 -9.28
CA ALA A 105 4.55 11.20 -9.99
C ALA A 105 4.06 12.64 -9.77
N LYS A 106 4.89 13.63 -10.10
CA LYS A 106 4.51 15.03 -10.05
C LYS A 106 5.25 15.82 -11.12
N ASP A 107 4.68 16.95 -11.49
CA ASP A 107 5.41 18.02 -12.17
C ASP A 107 5.37 19.29 -11.32
N SER A 108 5.70 20.44 -11.92
CA SER A 108 5.71 21.73 -11.21
C SER A 108 4.33 22.22 -10.76
N TYR A 109 3.23 21.68 -11.31
CA TYR A 109 1.85 22.16 -11.10
C TYR A 109 0.90 21.09 -10.58
N ASP A 110 1.11 19.83 -11.00
CA ASP A 110 0.18 18.75 -10.74
C ASP A 110 0.88 17.52 -10.14
N VAL A 111 0.09 16.73 -9.42
CA VAL A 111 0.49 15.43 -8.86
C VAL A 111 -0.36 14.35 -9.51
N TYR A 112 0.25 13.20 -9.78
CA TYR A 112 -0.36 12.09 -10.50
C TYR A 112 -0.24 10.79 -9.70
N TYR A 113 -1.25 9.93 -9.86
CA TYR A 113 -1.21 8.54 -9.45
C TYR A 113 -1.68 7.66 -10.61
N MET A 114 -0.84 6.71 -11.03
CA MET A 114 -1.10 5.85 -12.20
C MET A 114 -1.56 6.64 -13.45
N GLY A 115 -0.85 7.72 -13.76
CA GLY A 115 -1.16 8.59 -14.90
C GLY A 115 -2.37 9.50 -14.71
N LYS A 116 -3.09 9.43 -13.58
CA LYS A 116 -4.26 10.28 -13.32
C LYS A 116 -3.89 11.42 -12.38
N LYS A 117 -4.28 12.64 -12.75
CA LYS A 117 -4.14 13.83 -11.89
C LYS A 117 -4.92 13.64 -10.58
N ILE A 118 -4.29 14.04 -9.47
CA ILE A 118 -4.89 14.08 -8.14
C ILE A 118 -5.34 15.51 -7.88
N ASP A 119 -6.65 15.75 -7.88
CA ASP A 119 -7.18 17.09 -7.69
C ASP A 119 -6.89 17.64 -6.28
N GLY A 120 -6.45 18.90 -6.23
CA GLY A 120 -6.13 19.62 -5.00
C GLY A 120 -4.78 19.29 -4.36
N ALA A 121 -4.06 18.29 -4.87
CA ALA A 121 -2.72 17.95 -4.39
C ALA A 121 -1.70 19.06 -4.70
N ARG A 122 -0.76 19.28 -3.79
CA ARG A 122 0.24 20.36 -3.88
C ARG A 122 1.64 19.84 -4.20
N PRO A 123 2.10 19.93 -5.46
CA PRO A 123 3.36 19.30 -5.90
C PRO A 123 4.60 19.79 -5.16
N SER A 124 4.62 21.07 -4.78
CA SER A 124 5.75 21.70 -4.09
C SER A 124 6.04 21.06 -2.73
N THR A 125 5.00 20.55 -2.05
CA THR A 125 5.12 19.89 -0.74
C THR A 125 4.81 18.40 -0.78
N PHE A 126 4.51 17.85 -1.97
CA PHE A 126 4.12 16.45 -2.10
C PHE A 126 5.30 15.51 -1.88
N GLN A 127 5.10 14.53 -1.01
CA GLN A 127 6.09 13.57 -0.54
C GLN A 127 5.48 12.17 -0.48
N LEU A 128 6.22 11.20 -1.02
CA LEU A 128 5.89 9.79 -0.84
C LEU A 128 6.24 9.36 0.59
N ILE A 129 5.30 8.69 1.27
CA ILE A 129 5.55 8.11 2.59
C ILE A 129 5.94 6.63 2.44
N GLY A 130 5.23 5.91 1.57
CA GLY A 130 5.48 4.50 1.30
C GLY A 130 4.22 3.63 1.40
N LYS A 131 4.29 2.40 0.89
CA LYS A 131 3.19 1.42 0.92
C LYS A 131 1.85 2.00 0.40
N GLY A 132 1.91 2.82 -0.64
CA GLY A 132 0.76 3.50 -1.25
C GLY A 132 0.33 4.81 -0.58
N TYR A 133 0.87 5.15 0.60
CA TYR A 133 0.64 6.44 1.25
C TYR A 133 1.59 7.52 0.73
N ALA A 134 1.02 8.71 0.55
CA ALA A 134 1.74 9.95 0.25
C ALA A 134 1.05 11.11 0.99
N LYS A 135 1.71 12.26 1.09
CA LYS A 135 1.10 13.47 1.66
C LYS A 135 1.65 14.72 1.00
N ASP A 136 0.90 15.80 1.12
CA ASP A 136 1.43 17.15 1.00
C ASP A 136 1.25 17.92 2.31
N SER A 137 1.38 19.24 2.27
CA SER A 137 1.25 20.09 3.46
C SER A 137 -0.17 20.15 4.06
N TYR A 138 -1.20 19.77 3.30
CA TYR A 138 -2.62 19.89 3.68
C TYR A 138 -3.35 18.56 3.74
N ASP A 139 -2.99 17.63 2.87
CA ASP A 139 -3.73 16.38 2.68
C ASP A 139 -2.81 15.15 2.70
N VAL A 140 -3.42 14.03 3.10
CA VAL A 140 -2.82 12.69 3.02
C VAL A 140 -3.57 11.90 1.97
N TYR A 141 -2.83 11.08 1.23
CA TYR A 141 -3.34 10.28 0.12
C TYR A 141 -2.98 8.82 0.30
N TYR A 142 -3.88 7.93 -0.11
CA TYR A 142 -3.65 6.50 -0.25
C TYR A 142 -4.05 6.08 -1.66
N MET A 143 -3.09 5.55 -2.43
CA MET A 143 -3.27 5.17 -3.83
C MET A 143 -4.00 6.24 -4.67
N GLY A 144 -3.54 7.49 -4.57
CA GLY A 144 -4.11 8.64 -5.28
C GLY A 144 -5.40 9.21 -4.71
N LYS A 145 -5.99 8.59 -3.67
CA LYS A 145 -7.24 9.07 -3.05
C LYS A 145 -6.96 9.78 -1.74
N LYS A 146 -7.59 10.94 -1.53
CA LYS A 146 -7.52 11.68 -0.26
C LYS A 146 -8.06 10.86 0.90
N VAL A 147 -7.27 10.74 1.96
CA VAL A 147 -7.63 10.12 3.24
C VAL A 147 -8.38 11.14 4.07
N GLN A 148 -9.69 10.94 4.22
CA GLN A 148 -10.55 11.92 4.88
C GLN A 148 -10.24 12.03 6.38
N GLY A 149 -10.08 13.27 6.86
CA GLY A 149 -9.79 13.59 8.26
C GLY A 149 -8.32 13.45 8.69
N ALA A 150 -7.46 12.90 7.83
CA ALA A 150 -6.05 12.71 8.15
C ALA A 150 -5.28 14.02 8.29
N ARG A 151 -4.40 14.07 9.29
CA ARG A 151 -3.56 15.25 9.59
C ARG A 151 -2.13 15.05 9.10
N PRO A 152 -1.71 15.69 7.99
CA PRO A 152 -0.40 15.44 7.37
C PRO A 152 0.80 15.75 8.28
N SER A 153 0.67 16.75 9.15
CA SER A 153 1.74 17.20 10.04
C SER A 153 2.17 16.12 11.05
N SER A 154 1.24 15.27 11.48
CA SER A 154 1.48 14.16 12.42
C SER A 154 1.36 12.78 11.78
N PHE A 155 1.09 12.71 10.46
CA PHE A 155 0.85 11.43 9.79
C PHE A 155 2.11 10.59 9.67
N GLN A 156 2.02 9.33 10.09
CA GLN A 156 3.10 8.35 10.14
C GLN A 156 2.60 7.01 9.62
N LEU A 157 3.38 6.42 8.71
CA LEU A 157 3.20 5.03 8.31
C LEU A 157 3.61 4.12 9.47
N ILE A 158 2.81 3.10 9.75
CA ILE A 158 3.16 2.06 10.73
C ILE A 158 3.76 0.89 9.94
N ASP A 159 2.93 -0.08 9.54
CA ASP A 159 3.28 -1.15 8.60
C ASP A 159 2.00 -1.90 8.19
N LYS A 160 2.10 -2.85 7.24
CA LYS A 160 1.00 -3.75 6.84
C LYS A 160 -0.29 -3.01 6.44
N GLY A 161 -0.15 -1.82 5.85
CA GLY A 161 -1.26 -0.96 5.42
C GLY A 161 -1.82 -0.04 6.51
N TYR A 162 -1.37 -0.18 7.76
CA TYR A 162 -1.71 0.72 8.84
C TYR A 162 -0.86 1.98 8.83
N ALA A 163 -1.51 3.09 9.13
CA ALA A 163 -0.90 4.39 9.37
C ALA A 163 -1.67 5.09 10.48
N LYS A 164 -1.11 6.14 11.06
CA LYS A 164 -1.79 6.95 12.06
C LYS A 164 -1.41 8.41 11.97
N ASP A 165 -2.26 9.26 12.51
CA ASP A 165 -1.88 10.61 12.92
C ASP A 165 -2.06 10.73 14.45
N SER A 166 -1.97 11.94 15.00
CA SER A 166 -2.11 12.14 16.46
C SER A 166 -3.51 11.82 17.01
N TYR A 167 -4.53 11.67 16.16
CA TYR A 167 -5.94 11.55 16.55
C TYR A 167 -6.58 10.26 16.07
N ASP A 168 -6.18 9.77 14.91
CA ASP A 168 -6.83 8.66 14.22
C ASP A 168 -5.82 7.63 13.70
N VAL A 169 -6.29 6.38 13.62
CA VAL A 169 -5.60 5.28 12.96
C VAL A 169 -6.30 4.99 11.64
N TYR A 170 -5.53 4.65 10.63
CA TYR A 170 -6.01 4.36 9.28
C TYR A 170 -5.49 3.01 8.83
N TYR A 171 -6.34 2.29 8.10
CA TYR A 171 -6.00 1.07 7.39
C TYR A 171 -6.32 1.26 5.92
N MET A 172 -5.30 1.20 5.06
CA MET A 172 -5.43 1.41 3.60
C MET A 172 -6.26 2.66 3.24
N GLY A 173 -5.96 3.79 3.90
CA GLY A 173 -6.64 5.07 3.70
C GLY A 173 -8.04 5.19 4.31
N LYS A 174 -8.53 4.20 5.06
CA LYS A 174 -9.80 4.26 5.78
C LYS A 174 -9.57 4.39 7.28
N LYS A 175 -10.29 5.30 7.93
CA LYS A 175 -10.23 5.47 9.39
C LYS A 175 -10.72 4.20 10.11
N VAL A 176 -9.93 3.71 11.05
CA VAL A 176 -10.26 2.60 11.95
C VAL A 176 -11.05 3.18 13.12
N GLN A 177 -12.34 2.87 13.18
CA GLN A 177 -13.23 3.44 14.19
C GLN A 177 -12.88 2.95 15.60
N GLY A 178 -12.83 3.88 16.55
CA GLY A 178 -12.57 3.58 17.97
C GLY A 178 -11.13 3.25 18.32
N ALA A 179 -10.20 3.26 17.35
CA ALA A 179 -8.79 3.03 17.60
C ALA A 179 -8.13 4.21 18.33
N ARG A 180 -7.25 3.90 19.28
CA ARG A 180 -6.46 4.90 20.02
C ARG A 180 -5.03 4.98 19.48
N PRO A 181 -4.66 6.04 18.74
CA PRO A 181 -3.35 6.13 18.09
C PRO A 181 -2.16 6.10 19.04
N SER A 182 -2.33 6.60 20.26
CA SER A 182 -1.27 6.65 21.28
C SER A 182 -0.84 5.28 21.77
N SER A 183 -1.73 4.29 21.73
CA SER A 183 -1.48 2.91 22.17
C SER A 183 -1.53 1.87 21.05
N PHE A 184 -1.80 2.30 19.81
CA PHE A 184 -1.96 1.40 18.69
C PHE A 184 -0.62 0.74 18.31
N THR A 185 -0.60 -0.59 18.36
CA THR A 185 0.58 -1.44 18.14
C THR A 185 0.21 -2.60 17.22
N LEU A 186 1.05 -2.87 16.23
CA LEU A 186 0.89 -4.05 15.38
C LEU A 186 1.36 -5.30 16.12
N ILE A 187 0.57 -6.36 16.01
CA ILE A 187 0.91 -7.71 16.47
C ILE A 187 1.17 -8.56 15.23
N ASP A 188 1.95 -9.63 15.38
CA ASP A 188 2.23 -10.53 14.27
C ASP A 188 0.95 -11.18 13.69
N GLY A 189 1.01 -11.59 12.42
CA GLY A 189 -0.13 -12.21 11.73
C GLY A 189 -1.19 -11.25 11.17
N GLY A 190 -0.93 -9.94 11.16
CA GLY A 190 -1.88 -8.94 10.61
C GLY A 190 -2.91 -8.44 11.63
N TYR A 191 -2.69 -8.74 12.91
CA TYR A 191 -3.46 -8.20 14.01
C TYR A 191 -2.85 -6.87 14.46
N ALA A 192 -3.66 -6.03 15.08
CA ALA A 192 -3.20 -4.87 15.82
C ALA A 192 -3.93 -4.81 17.15
N THR A 193 -3.42 -4.04 18.10
CA THR A 193 -4.10 -3.80 19.37
C THR A 193 -3.95 -2.33 19.74
N ASP A 194 -4.90 -1.84 20.51
CA ASP A 194 -4.69 -0.70 21.39
C ASP A 194 -4.96 -1.13 22.84
N TYR A 195 -5.10 -0.18 23.77
CA TYR A 195 -5.40 -0.51 25.17
C TYR A 195 -6.73 -1.24 25.37
N ASP A 196 -7.70 -1.03 24.47
CA ASP A 196 -9.09 -1.45 24.67
C ASP A 196 -9.49 -2.61 23.73
N ASN A 197 -8.85 -2.72 22.55
CA ASN A 197 -9.31 -3.58 21.47
C ASN A 197 -8.15 -4.30 20.77
N ILE A 198 -8.43 -5.49 20.27
CA ILE A 198 -7.63 -6.18 19.25
C ILE A 198 -8.36 -6.04 17.91
N TYR A 199 -7.61 -5.71 16.87
CA TYR A 199 -8.04 -5.57 15.49
C TYR A 199 -7.46 -6.73 14.69
N CYS A 200 -8.28 -7.34 13.84
CA CYS A 200 -7.84 -8.33 12.87
C CYS A 200 -8.14 -7.83 11.45
N VAL A 201 -7.21 -8.06 10.53
CA VAL A 201 -7.50 -7.94 9.10
C VAL A 201 -8.04 -9.28 8.64
N ASN A 202 -9.33 -9.34 8.32
CA ASN A 202 -9.88 -10.50 7.62
C ASN A 202 -9.27 -10.50 6.22
N LYS A 203 -8.44 -11.50 5.91
CA LYS A 203 -8.11 -11.82 4.53
C LYS A 203 -9.36 -12.46 3.94
N GLU A 204 -10.03 -11.72 3.06
CA GLU A 204 -10.97 -12.32 2.11
C GLU A 204 -10.22 -13.21 1.12
#